data_AF-A0A1Y3NMV6-F1
#
_entry.id   AF-A0A1Y3NMV6-F1
#
_cell.length_a   1.000
_cell.length_b   1.000
_cell.length_c   1.000
_cell.angle_alpha   90.00
_cell.angle_beta   90.00
_cell.angle_gamma   90.00
#
_symmetry.space_group_name_H-M   'P 1'
#
loop_
_entity.id
_entity.type
_entity.pdbx_description
1 polymer ?
#
loop_
_entity_poly.entity_id
_entity_poly.type
_entity_poly.pdbx_seq_one_letter_code
_entity_poly.pdbx_strand_id
1 'polypeptide(L)'
;MESLTKSTICQSNAIVNSLTQHSMISISKNVNVNSLFSTHSVNKSKAALHTNAIKISQKSNSLPNFKLSQGKTYATQTDAEITDDAMKKSEIDVEGWIKKHYTPYEAKERENGGLYGVDSHTPSTITSHKPGYLDKENEVIVGYQTDEPLKRAIKPFGGLGMVRNALKAVNVPMDENVDHIFSNYRKTHNEAVFDIYSKEMRAGRSNAIMTGLPDGYGRGRIIGDYRRVALYGTDRLIAQKEMDKAELQKKQMDEPTMKLIGEVADQVKALKQLTQMAKSYGIDISKPAKTAKEATQFVYFGYLGSIKEQDGAAMSLGRVDAFLDCFFENDLKKGIITEAEAQEIID
;
A
#
# COMPACT_ATOMS: atom_id res chain seq x y z
N MET A 1 -55.18 -23.43 42.67
CA MET A 1 -56.44 -24.20 42.62
C MET A 1 -56.81 -24.27 41.14
N GLU A 2 -56.28 -25.26 40.42
CA GLU A 2 -57.04 -26.44 39.95
C GLU A 2 -58.22 -26.04 39.04
N SER A 3 -58.40 -26.52 37.81
CA SER A 3 -57.95 -27.75 37.14
C SER A 3 -58.31 -27.70 35.63
N LEU A 4 -57.91 -28.77 34.91
CA LEU A 4 -58.34 -29.25 33.58
C LEU A 4 -57.49 -28.79 32.38
N THR A 5 -56.90 -29.63 31.50
CA THR A 5 -56.71 -31.11 31.40
C THR A 5 -55.79 -31.41 30.20
N LYS A 6 -54.90 -32.42 30.34
CA LYS A 6 -54.42 -33.47 29.37
C LYS A 6 -54.20 -33.08 27.88
N SER A 7 -53.12 -33.45 27.17
CA SER A 7 -52.41 -34.74 27.16
C SER A 7 -50.97 -34.66 26.60
N THR A 8 -50.09 -35.42 27.24
CA THR A 8 -48.76 -35.88 26.82
C THR A 8 -48.83 -36.88 25.67
N ILE A 9 -47.79 -36.97 24.82
CA ILE A 9 -47.05 -38.21 24.50
C ILE A 9 -45.72 -37.83 23.81
N CYS A 10 -44.65 -38.35 24.39
CA CYS A 10 -43.27 -38.37 23.92
C CYS A 10 -42.88 -39.85 23.85
N GLN A 11 -42.16 -40.29 22.80
CA GLN A 11 -41.21 -41.44 22.73
C GLN A 11 -41.01 -41.84 21.25
N SER A 12 -39.85 -41.55 20.66
CA SER A 12 -38.63 -42.39 20.60
C SER A 12 -38.68 -43.43 19.47
N ASN A 13 -37.72 -43.36 18.54
CA ASN A 13 -36.87 -44.50 18.19
C ASN A 13 -35.73 -44.09 17.25
N ALA A 14 -34.56 -44.65 17.56
CA ALA A 14 -33.30 -44.48 16.88
C ALA A 14 -32.92 -45.77 16.13
N ILE A 15 -31.91 -45.62 15.26
CA ILE A 15 -30.99 -46.65 14.73
C ILE A 15 -31.53 -47.45 13.51
N VAL A 16 -30.82 -47.39 12.37
CA VAL A 16 -29.94 -48.46 11.84
C VAL A 16 -29.05 -47.87 10.71
N ASN A 17 -27.75 -48.17 10.82
CA ASN A 17 -26.67 -47.95 9.85
C ASN A 17 -26.77 -48.83 8.60
N SER A 18 -26.26 -48.36 7.46
CA SER A 18 -25.02 -48.87 6.82
C SER A 18 -25.01 -48.86 5.28
N LEU A 19 -23.88 -48.39 4.75
CA LEU A 19 -23.12 -48.87 3.59
C LEU A 19 -23.77 -48.85 2.19
N THR A 20 -23.16 -48.08 1.28
CA THR A 20 -22.53 -48.62 0.06
C THR A 20 -21.62 -47.58 -0.60
N GLN A 21 -20.35 -47.98 -0.82
CA GLN A 21 -19.42 -47.36 -1.76
C GLN A 21 -19.94 -47.54 -3.20
N HIS A 22 -19.69 -46.60 -4.11
CA HIS A 22 -19.28 -46.87 -5.50
C HIS A 22 -18.60 -45.63 -6.12
N SER A 23 -17.61 -45.92 -6.96
CA SER A 23 -16.59 -45.06 -7.57
C SER A 23 -17.06 -44.27 -8.79
N MET A 24 -16.40 -43.12 -8.99
CA MET A 24 -16.05 -42.40 -10.24
C MET A 24 -17.02 -42.39 -11.43
N ILE A 25 -17.36 -41.18 -11.91
CA ILE A 25 -17.27 -40.77 -13.32
C ILE A 25 -17.13 -39.23 -13.36
N SER A 26 -16.01 -38.78 -13.94
CA SER A 26 -15.77 -37.40 -14.36
C SER A 26 -16.54 -37.11 -15.65
N ILE A 27 -17.38 -36.06 -15.66
CA ILE A 27 -17.98 -35.54 -16.90
C ILE A 27 -17.41 -34.15 -17.13
N SER A 28 -16.45 -34.07 -18.04
CA SER A 28 -16.02 -32.83 -18.69
C SER A 28 -17.10 -32.39 -19.67
N LYS A 29 -17.66 -31.18 -19.46
CA LYS A 29 -18.42 -30.49 -20.51
C LYS A 29 -17.51 -29.44 -21.14
N ASN A 30 -16.90 -29.83 -22.26
CA ASN A 30 -16.34 -28.89 -23.23
C ASN A 30 -17.50 -28.12 -23.88
N VAL A 31 -17.51 -26.80 -23.71
CA VAL A 31 -18.33 -25.89 -24.54
C VAL A 31 -17.38 -25.19 -25.49
N ASN A 32 -17.44 -25.58 -26.76
CA ASN A 32 -16.77 -24.95 -27.88
C ASN A 32 -17.59 -23.70 -28.26
N VAL A 33 -17.00 -22.51 -28.12
CA VAL A 33 -17.59 -21.27 -28.65
C VAL A 33 -16.88 -20.96 -29.96
N ASN A 34 -17.57 -21.22 -31.07
CA ASN A 34 -17.12 -20.83 -32.40
C ASN A 34 -17.15 -19.30 -32.56
N SER A 35 -16.06 -18.80 -33.13
CA SER A 35 -15.83 -17.42 -33.55
C SER A 35 -16.80 -16.94 -34.63
N LEU A 36 -17.35 -15.74 -34.47
CA LEU A 36 -17.85 -14.91 -35.56
C LEU A 36 -17.25 -13.51 -35.43
N PHE A 37 -16.14 -13.29 -36.14
CA PHE A 37 -15.61 -11.97 -36.43
C PHE A 37 -16.46 -11.36 -37.55
N SER A 38 -17.11 -10.22 -37.30
CA SER A 38 -17.63 -9.37 -38.38
C SER A 38 -16.64 -8.24 -38.66
N THR A 39 -16.18 -8.21 -39.90
CA THR A 39 -15.34 -7.16 -40.48
C THR A 39 -16.22 -6.03 -40.97
N HIS A 40 -16.03 -4.80 -40.49
CA HIS A 40 -16.49 -3.60 -41.20
C HIS A 40 -15.29 -2.70 -41.50
N SER A 41 -14.93 -2.67 -42.78
CA SER A 41 -14.01 -1.69 -43.36
C SER A 41 -14.78 -0.41 -43.66
N VAL A 42 -14.21 0.74 -43.31
CA VAL A 42 -14.67 2.04 -43.84
C VAL A 42 -13.47 2.78 -44.42
N ASN A 43 -13.70 3.27 -45.63
CA ASN A 43 -12.76 3.78 -46.62
C ASN A 43 -11.88 4.95 -46.16
N LYS A 44 -10.60 4.90 -46.58
CA LYS A 44 -9.69 6.06 -46.65
C LYS A 44 -9.95 6.83 -47.95
N SER A 45 -10.24 8.13 -47.87
CA SER A 45 -10.09 9.05 -48.99
C SER A 45 -8.87 9.96 -48.77
N LYS A 46 -7.91 9.88 -49.69
CA LYS A 46 -6.78 10.81 -49.86
C LYS A 46 -7.28 12.09 -50.56
N ALA A 47 -6.85 13.25 -50.07
CA ALA A 47 -6.63 14.43 -50.90
C ALA A 47 -5.52 15.28 -50.27
N ALA A 48 -4.45 15.51 -51.03
CA ALA A 48 -3.40 16.46 -50.75
C ALA A 48 -3.68 17.76 -51.53
N LEU A 49 -3.23 18.93 -51.03
CA LEU A 49 -2.36 19.88 -51.72
C LEU A 49 -2.24 21.23 -50.96
N HIS A 50 -0.97 21.58 -50.69
CA HIS A 50 -0.28 22.88 -50.54
C HIS A 50 -1.00 24.18 -50.14
N THR A 51 -0.40 24.93 -49.20
CA THR A 51 0.28 26.22 -49.51
C THR A 51 1.18 26.74 -48.36
N ASN A 52 2.41 27.08 -48.77
CA ASN A 52 3.38 28.11 -48.35
C ASN A 52 3.75 28.42 -46.88
N ALA A 53 5.09 28.49 -46.71
CA ALA A 53 5.83 28.81 -45.50
C ALA A 53 5.83 30.31 -45.17
N ILE A 54 5.82 30.61 -43.86
CA ILE A 54 6.33 31.87 -43.30
C ILE A 54 7.38 31.49 -42.25
N LYS A 55 8.64 31.87 -42.52
CA LYS A 55 9.74 31.85 -41.54
C LYS A 55 9.55 33.02 -40.59
N ILE A 56 9.32 32.75 -39.31
CA ILE A 56 9.58 33.71 -38.24
C ILE A 56 10.67 33.09 -37.35
N SER A 57 11.83 33.74 -37.39
CA SER A 57 12.94 33.51 -36.48
C SER A 57 12.56 34.05 -35.10
N GLN A 58 12.31 33.16 -34.14
CA GLN A 58 12.41 33.49 -32.73
C GLN A 58 13.27 32.43 -32.03
N LYS A 59 14.47 32.86 -31.64
CA LYS A 59 15.30 32.15 -30.66
C LYS A 59 14.51 32.09 -29.36
N SER A 60 13.91 30.93 -29.06
CA SER A 60 13.52 30.58 -27.70
C SER A 60 14.52 29.53 -27.21
N ASN A 61 15.15 29.80 -26.07
CA ASN A 61 15.90 28.80 -25.33
C ASN A 61 14.89 27.76 -24.84
N SER A 62 14.70 26.70 -25.61
CA SER A 62 13.94 25.53 -25.19
C SER A 62 14.80 24.71 -24.23
N LEU A 63 14.38 24.68 -22.96
CA LEU A 63 14.76 23.60 -22.05
C LEU A 63 14.32 22.28 -22.69
N PRO A 64 15.14 21.22 -22.65
CA PRO A 64 14.87 20.01 -23.40
C PRO A 64 13.56 19.38 -22.92
N ASN A 65 12.61 19.23 -23.85
CA ASN A 65 11.41 18.41 -23.69
C ASN A 65 11.85 16.95 -23.50
N PHE A 66 12.04 16.54 -22.25
CA PHE A 66 12.26 15.15 -21.91
C PHE A 66 10.93 14.42 -21.93
N LYS A 67 10.71 13.64 -22.99
CA LYS A 67 9.79 12.51 -22.93
C LYS A 67 10.21 11.67 -21.73
N LEU A 68 9.29 11.43 -20.79
CA LEU A 68 9.34 10.24 -19.93
C LEU A 68 9.29 9.04 -20.88
N SER A 69 10.44 8.65 -21.43
CA SER A 69 10.57 7.32 -21.97
C SER A 69 10.37 6.42 -20.77
N GLN A 70 9.37 5.55 -20.84
CA GLN A 70 9.47 4.26 -20.16
C GLN A 70 10.55 3.43 -20.88
N GLY A 71 11.74 4.01 -21.02
CA GLY A 71 12.95 3.26 -21.30
C GLY A 71 13.22 2.51 -20.01
N LYS A 72 13.21 1.19 -20.11
CA LYS A 72 13.72 0.29 -19.10
C LYS A 72 15.19 0.66 -18.80
N THR A 73 15.44 1.68 -17.98
CA THR A 73 16.66 1.74 -17.17
C THR A 73 16.47 0.76 -16.03
N TYR A 74 16.35 -0.52 -16.38
CA TYR A 74 16.90 -1.52 -15.49
C TYR A 74 18.39 -1.18 -15.44
N ALA A 75 18.95 -1.08 -14.24
CA ALA A 75 20.38 -1.26 -14.06
C ALA A 75 20.81 -2.36 -15.03
N THR A 76 21.73 -2.05 -15.94
CA THR A 76 22.46 -3.10 -16.65
C THR A 76 22.87 -4.08 -15.57
N GLN A 77 22.44 -5.35 -15.68
CA GLN A 77 22.87 -6.40 -14.77
C GLN A 77 24.37 -6.22 -14.59
N THR A 78 24.76 -5.77 -13.41
CA THR A 78 26.14 -5.85 -12.99
C THR A 78 26.47 -7.33 -12.99
N ASP A 79 27.69 -7.67 -13.41
CA ASP A 79 28.24 -9.00 -13.25
C ASP A 79 28.43 -9.26 -11.75
N ALA A 80 27.32 -9.43 -11.02
CA ALA A 80 27.33 -9.84 -9.64
C ALA A 80 27.77 -11.31 -9.64
N GLU A 81 29.04 -11.55 -9.30
CA GLU A 81 29.47 -12.88 -8.88
C GLU A 81 28.60 -13.29 -7.70
N ILE A 82 27.70 -14.26 -7.91
CA ILE A 82 26.99 -14.90 -6.81
C ILE A 82 28.03 -15.73 -6.06
N THR A 83 28.64 -15.13 -5.04
CA THR A 83 29.52 -15.81 -4.11
C THR A 83 28.70 -16.60 -3.09
N ASP A 84 29.20 -17.75 -2.64
CA ASP A 84 28.57 -18.62 -1.64
C ASP A 84 28.64 -18.04 -0.20
N ASP A 85 28.86 -16.73 -0.07
CA ASP A 85 29.10 -16.01 1.18
C ASP A 85 27.82 -15.53 1.87
N ALA A 86 26.65 -15.71 1.26
CA ALA A 86 25.34 -15.42 1.85
C ALA A 86 25.07 -16.12 3.22
N MET A 87 25.92 -17.06 3.63
CA MET A 87 25.86 -17.74 4.94
C MET A 87 26.91 -17.28 5.96
N LYS A 88 27.81 -16.33 5.62
CA LYS A 88 28.73 -15.76 6.60
C LYS A 88 27.94 -14.81 7.50
N LYS A 89 27.90 -15.13 8.80
CA LYS A 89 27.32 -14.21 9.81
C LYS A 89 28.11 -12.91 9.80
N SER A 90 27.38 -11.78 9.73
CA SER A 90 27.94 -10.45 9.94
C SER A 90 28.64 -10.38 11.31
N GLU A 91 29.70 -9.57 11.39
CA GLU A 91 30.36 -9.27 12.65
C GLU A 91 29.48 -8.40 13.56
N ILE A 92 28.51 -7.70 12.97
CA ILE A 92 27.51 -6.90 13.68
C ILE A 92 26.33 -7.82 14.07
N ASP A 93 26.08 -7.96 15.36
CA ASP A 93 25.03 -8.86 15.91
C ASP A 93 23.65 -8.20 15.94
N VAL A 94 23.09 -7.91 14.76
CA VAL A 94 21.73 -7.33 14.63
C VAL A 94 20.67 -8.32 15.13
N GLU A 95 20.83 -9.62 14.84
CA GLU A 95 19.90 -10.66 15.30
C GLU A 95 19.81 -10.73 16.83
N GLY A 96 20.96 -10.69 17.52
CA GLY A 96 21.03 -10.63 18.98
C GLY A 96 20.41 -9.35 19.54
N TRP A 97 20.64 -8.21 18.88
CA TRP A 97 20.00 -6.94 19.24
C TRP A 97 18.46 -7.01 19.09
N ILE A 98 17.93 -7.50 17.96
CA ILE A 98 16.49 -7.68 17.74
C ILE A 98 15.89 -8.60 18.81
N LYS A 99 16.53 -9.73 19.10
CA LYS A 99 16.06 -10.66 20.15
C LYS A 99 15.97 -10.01 21.52
N LYS A 100 16.93 -9.14 21.85
CA LYS A 100 16.98 -8.46 23.13
C LYS A 100 15.98 -7.31 23.22
N HIS A 101 15.80 -6.54 22.15
CA HIS A 101 15.07 -5.28 22.18
C HIS A 101 13.65 -5.38 21.60
N TYR A 102 13.44 -6.11 20.50
CA TYR A 102 12.15 -6.21 19.81
C TYR A 102 11.28 -7.38 20.28
N THR A 103 11.86 -8.57 20.48
CA THR A 103 11.09 -9.77 20.89
C THR A 103 10.27 -9.59 22.19
N PRO A 104 10.66 -8.76 23.18
CA PRO A 104 9.78 -8.42 24.29
C PRO A 104 8.44 -7.79 23.88
N TYR A 105 8.41 -6.97 22.82
CA TYR A 105 7.18 -6.39 22.28
C TYR A 105 6.29 -7.48 21.67
N GLU A 106 6.87 -8.41 20.91
CA GLU A 106 6.13 -9.53 20.35
C GLU A 106 5.60 -10.49 21.42
N ALA A 107 6.38 -10.72 22.49
CA ALA A 107 5.95 -11.52 23.63
C ALA A 107 4.71 -10.92 24.27
N LYS A 108 4.73 -9.61 24.52
CA LYS A 108 3.59 -8.87 25.05
C LYS A 108 2.40 -8.86 24.09
N GLU A 109 2.62 -8.75 22.78
CA GLU A 109 1.55 -8.89 21.78
C GLU A 109 0.87 -10.25 21.85
N ARG A 110 1.66 -11.34 21.99
CA ARG A 110 1.13 -12.71 22.14
C ARG A 110 0.36 -12.88 23.45
N GLU A 111 0.88 -12.35 24.56
CA GLU A 111 0.22 -12.37 25.87
C GLU A 111 -1.13 -11.63 25.84
N ASN A 112 -1.22 -10.53 25.08
CA ASN A 112 -2.44 -9.75 24.88
C ASN A 112 -3.42 -10.39 23.86
N GLY A 113 -3.12 -11.57 23.31
CA GLY A 113 -3.98 -12.23 22.34
C GLY A 113 -3.89 -11.68 20.91
N GLY A 114 -2.76 -11.08 20.54
CA GLY A 114 -2.46 -10.66 19.16
C GLY A 114 -2.54 -9.15 18.88
N LEU A 115 -2.54 -8.33 19.93
CA LEU A 115 -2.40 -6.87 19.82
C LEU A 115 -1.47 -6.33 20.93
N TYR A 116 -0.34 -5.72 20.54
CA TYR A 116 0.53 -5.04 21.50
C TYR A 116 -0.17 -3.82 22.12
N GLY A 117 -0.70 -2.95 21.27
CA GLY A 117 -1.42 -1.73 21.66
C GLY A 117 -2.05 -1.05 20.45
N VAL A 118 -2.96 -0.11 20.69
CA VAL A 118 -3.64 0.65 19.65
C VAL A 118 -3.82 2.11 20.06
N ASP A 119 -3.57 3.04 19.13
CA ASP A 119 -4.01 4.43 19.27
C ASP A 119 -5.45 4.55 18.76
N SER A 120 -6.41 4.65 19.68
CA SER A 120 -7.84 4.80 19.40
C SER A 120 -8.29 6.25 19.17
N HIS A 121 -7.40 7.24 19.38
CA HIS A 121 -7.75 8.67 19.41
C HIS A 121 -7.28 9.39 18.14
N THR A 122 -6.25 8.85 17.46
CA THR A 122 -5.61 9.51 16.31
C THR A 122 -5.91 8.79 14.99
N PRO A 123 -6.78 9.34 14.12
CA PRO A 123 -6.93 8.84 12.76
C PRO A 123 -5.61 8.94 11.99
N SER A 124 -5.11 7.79 11.52
CA SER A 124 -3.80 7.72 10.89
C SER A 124 -3.75 8.47 9.56
N THR A 125 -2.74 9.33 9.44
CA THR A 125 -2.29 10.03 8.23
C THR A 125 -0.76 10.04 8.18
N ILE A 126 -0.17 10.42 7.05
CA ILE A 126 1.29 10.49 6.87
C ILE A 126 2.00 11.25 8.01
N THR A 127 1.39 12.32 8.53
CA THR A 127 2.00 13.22 9.53
C THR A 127 1.28 13.23 10.89
N SER A 128 0.33 12.33 11.10
CA SER A 128 -0.50 12.29 12.33
C SER A 128 0.28 11.92 13.59
N HIS A 129 1.17 10.94 13.51
CA HIS A 129 1.90 10.40 14.64
C HIS A 129 3.31 10.97 14.71
N LYS A 130 3.83 11.09 15.93
CA LYS A 130 5.23 11.48 16.20
C LYS A 130 6.19 10.36 15.77
N PRO A 131 7.50 10.67 15.66
CA PRO A 131 8.53 9.65 15.50
C PRO A 131 8.47 8.60 16.62
N GLY A 132 8.48 7.34 16.24
CA GLY A 132 8.71 6.21 17.14
C GLY A 132 10.11 5.64 16.95
N TYR A 133 10.63 5.00 17.98
CA TYR A 133 11.96 4.37 18.01
C TYR A 133 11.89 3.12 18.90
N LEU A 134 12.64 2.08 18.57
CA LEU A 134 12.85 0.96 19.47
C LEU A 134 14.03 1.24 20.41
N ASP A 135 15.13 1.75 19.86
CA ASP A 135 16.35 2.14 20.57
C ASP A 135 17.11 3.12 19.66
N LYS A 136 16.77 4.40 19.88
CA LYS A 136 17.04 5.51 18.95
C LYS A 136 18.53 5.70 18.68
N GLU A 137 19.36 5.39 19.65
CA GLU A 137 20.81 5.56 19.59
C GLU A 137 21.48 4.52 18.68
N ASN A 138 20.87 3.34 18.51
CA ASN A 138 21.46 2.22 17.77
C ASN A 138 20.74 1.92 16.45
N GLU A 139 19.53 2.45 16.21
CA GLU A 139 18.80 2.23 14.96
C GLU A 139 19.50 2.88 13.74
N VAL A 140 19.91 2.06 12.77
CA VAL A 140 20.54 2.53 11.52
C VAL A 140 19.52 3.07 10.53
N ILE A 141 18.39 2.38 10.38
CA ILE A 141 17.22 2.80 9.60
C ILE A 141 16.06 3.03 10.55
N VAL A 142 15.41 4.19 10.46
CA VAL A 142 14.38 4.63 11.41
C VAL A 142 13.01 4.76 10.79
N GLY A 143 11.98 4.54 11.60
CA GLY A 143 10.59 4.90 11.29
C GLY A 143 9.57 3.85 11.67
N TYR A 144 8.52 4.26 12.38
CA TYR A 144 7.39 3.39 12.76
C TYR A 144 6.05 4.00 12.36
N GLN A 145 5.03 3.14 12.22
CA GLN A 145 3.67 3.55 11.85
C GLN A 145 3.01 4.45 12.90
N THR A 146 3.35 4.28 14.17
CA THR A 146 2.94 5.12 15.29
C THR A 146 4.17 5.64 16.04
N ASP A 147 3.97 6.17 17.24
CA ASP A 147 5.00 6.63 18.16
C ASP A 147 5.70 5.50 18.93
N GLU A 148 5.24 4.24 18.81
CA GLU A 148 5.83 3.09 19.48
C GLU A 148 5.92 1.86 18.54
N PRO A 149 6.91 0.96 18.72
CA PRO A 149 6.94 -0.32 18.03
C PRO A 149 5.68 -1.15 18.30
N LEU A 150 5.18 -1.85 17.28
CA LEU A 150 3.97 -2.72 17.29
C LEU A 150 2.63 -2.06 17.67
N LYS A 151 2.61 -0.80 18.10
CA LYS A 151 1.37 -0.07 18.38
C LYS A 151 0.65 0.25 17.07
N ARG A 152 -0.58 -0.22 16.92
CA ARG A 152 -1.39 -0.04 15.71
C ARG A 152 -2.13 1.29 15.74
N ALA A 153 -2.34 1.91 14.57
CA ALA A 153 -3.18 3.09 14.44
C ALA A 153 -4.57 2.73 13.91
N ILE A 154 -5.57 3.56 14.22
CA ILE A 154 -6.90 3.44 13.58
C ILE A 154 -6.93 4.11 12.20
N LYS A 155 -7.66 3.49 11.25
CA LYS A 155 -7.83 4.00 9.87
C LYS A 155 -9.30 4.14 9.48
N PRO A 156 -10.04 5.09 10.07
CA PRO A 156 -11.49 5.19 9.92
C PRO A 156 -11.97 5.53 8.51
N PHE A 157 -11.11 6.05 7.62
CA PHE A 157 -11.48 6.32 6.21
C PHE A 157 -11.96 5.07 5.46
N GLY A 158 -11.44 3.89 5.81
CA GLY A 158 -11.87 2.60 5.24
C GLY A 158 -13.27 2.19 5.72
N GLY A 159 -13.57 2.41 7.01
CA GLY A 159 -14.87 2.13 7.59
C GLY A 159 -14.88 2.26 9.12
N LEU A 160 -15.72 3.17 9.64
CA LEU A 160 -15.83 3.42 11.07
C LEU A 160 -16.35 2.20 11.86
N GLY A 161 -17.30 1.46 11.27
CA GLY A 161 -17.84 0.25 11.90
C GLY A 161 -16.77 -0.82 12.18
N MET A 162 -15.76 -0.94 11.31
CA MET A 162 -14.69 -1.92 11.50
C MET A 162 -13.76 -1.49 12.62
N VAL A 163 -13.47 -0.19 12.73
CA VAL A 163 -12.71 0.37 13.85
C VAL A 163 -13.43 0.15 15.18
N ARG A 164 -14.74 0.48 15.27
CA ARG A 164 -15.55 0.25 16.49
C ARG A 164 -15.51 -1.22 16.92
N ASN A 165 -15.71 -2.14 15.99
CA ASN A 165 -15.72 -3.57 16.28
C ASN A 165 -14.33 -4.07 16.72
N ALA A 166 -13.26 -3.61 16.06
CA ALA A 166 -11.90 -3.98 16.41
C ALA A 166 -11.52 -3.49 17.81
N LEU A 167 -11.83 -2.23 18.15
CA LEU A 167 -11.55 -1.67 19.48
C LEU A 167 -12.37 -2.38 20.58
N LYS A 168 -13.65 -2.66 20.31
CA LYS A 168 -14.50 -3.42 21.22
C LYS A 168 -13.96 -4.83 21.49
N ALA A 169 -13.43 -5.51 20.47
CA ALA A 169 -12.86 -6.85 20.60
C ALA A 169 -11.64 -6.90 21.54
N VAL A 170 -10.93 -5.78 21.70
CA VAL A 170 -9.76 -5.65 22.58
C VAL A 170 -10.05 -4.81 23.83
N ASN A 171 -11.34 -4.58 24.14
CA ASN A 171 -11.80 -3.81 25.30
C ASN A 171 -11.23 -2.38 25.37
N VAL A 172 -10.95 -1.77 24.22
CA VAL A 172 -10.55 -0.36 24.12
C VAL A 172 -11.78 0.47 23.73
N PRO A 173 -12.08 1.57 24.45
CA PRO A 173 -13.20 2.43 24.08
C PRO A 173 -12.90 3.19 22.77
N MET A 174 -13.93 3.41 21.97
CA MET A 174 -13.87 4.29 20.81
C MET A 174 -13.77 5.75 21.28
N ASP A 175 -12.89 6.53 20.69
CA ASP A 175 -12.84 7.98 20.93
C ASP A 175 -14.09 8.66 20.39
N GLU A 176 -14.76 9.46 21.23
CA GLU A 176 -16.03 10.11 20.89
C GLU A 176 -15.91 11.14 19.76
N ASN A 177 -14.77 11.86 19.68
CA ASN A 177 -14.56 12.86 18.65
C ASN A 177 -14.32 12.20 17.29
N VAL A 178 -13.52 11.14 17.25
CA VAL A 178 -13.31 10.36 16.03
C VAL A 178 -14.63 9.74 15.58
N ASP A 179 -15.39 9.16 16.50
CA ASP A 179 -16.71 8.60 16.22
C ASP A 179 -17.65 9.64 15.59
N HIS A 180 -17.71 10.84 16.18
CA HIS A 180 -18.52 11.95 15.70
C HIS A 180 -18.08 12.44 14.31
N ILE A 181 -16.77 12.61 14.09
CA ILE A 181 -16.23 13.07 12.80
C ILE A 181 -16.61 12.12 11.67
N PHE A 182 -16.40 10.82 11.85
CA PHE A 182 -16.61 9.82 10.79
C PHE A 182 -18.06 9.33 10.70
N SER A 183 -18.92 9.68 11.66
CA SER A 183 -20.36 9.47 11.55
C SER A 183 -21.09 10.65 10.91
N ASN A 184 -20.62 11.88 11.15
CA ASN A 184 -21.39 13.08 10.82
C ASN A 184 -20.74 14.01 9.78
N TYR A 185 -19.41 14.03 9.68
CA TYR A 185 -18.70 14.98 8.80
C TYR A 185 -17.99 14.29 7.64
N ARG A 186 -17.36 13.14 7.88
CA ARG A 186 -16.54 12.44 6.89
C ARG A 186 -17.09 11.05 6.61
N LYS A 187 -17.86 10.95 5.53
CA LYS A 187 -18.30 9.66 4.95
C LYS A 187 -17.11 8.75 4.67
N THR A 188 -17.22 7.48 5.03
CA THR A 188 -16.17 6.46 4.83
C THR A 188 -16.35 5.68 3.52
N HIS A 189 -15.33 4.94 3.10
CA HIS A 189 -15.43 4.00 1.98
C HIS A 189 -16.53 2.96 2.21
N ASN A 190 -16.54 2.31 3.39
CA ASN A 190 -17.56 1.33 3.76
C ASN A 190 -18.99 1.86 3.59
N GLU A 191 -19.31 3.00 4.19
CA GLU A 191 -20.64 3.62 4.05
C GLU A 191 -21.00 3.91 2.58
N ALA A 192 -20.07 4.49 1.81
CA ALA A 192 -20.30 4.78 0.39
C ALA A 192 -20.58 3.51 -0.44
N VAL A 193 -19.89 2.41 -0.15
CA VAL A 193 -20.11 1.11 -0.79
C VAL A 193 -21.50 0.57 -0.44
N PHE A 194 -21.90 0.63 0.83
CA PHE A 194 -23.19 0.10 1.25
C PHE A 194 -24.36 0.93 0.72
N ASP A 195 -24.22 2.24 0.54
CA ASP A 195 -25.26 3.07 -0.07
C ASP A 195 -25.62 2.67 -1.51
N ILE A 196 -24.64 2.15 -2.27
CA ILE A 196 -24.84 1.78 -3.67
C ILE A 196 -25.11 0.28 -3.87
N TYR A 197 -24.85 -0.55 -2.85
CA TYR A 197 -25.08 -1.99 -2.94
C TYR A 197 -26.57 -2.32 -3.13
N SER A 198 -26.87 -3.06 -4.20
CA SER A 198 -28.21 -3.58 -4.44
C SER A 198 -28.60 -4.65 -3.41
N LYS A 199 -29.91 -4.92 -3.29
CA LYS A 199 -30.41 -6.01 -2.42
C LYS A 199 -29.79 -7.36 -2.77
N GLU A 200 -29.59 -7.62 -4.05
CA GLU A 200 -28.96 -8.85 -4.55
C GLU A 200 -27.49 -8.95 -4.13
N MET A 201 -26.70 -7.87 -4.29
CA MET A 201 -25.31 -7.85 -3.86
C MET A 201 -25.18 -8.11 -2.35
N ARG A 202 -26.04 -7.47 -1.54
CA ARG A 202 -26.09 -7.69 -0.09
C ARG A 202 -26.48 -9.13 0.27
N ALA A 203 -27.41 -9.73 -0.47
CA ALA A 203 -27.82 -11.13 -0.28
C ALA A 203 -26.68 -12.09 -0.65
N GLY A 204 -25.95 -11.85 -1.74
CA GLY A 204 -24.78 -12.64 -2.13
C GLY A 204 -23.69 -12.64 -1.05
N ARG A 205 -23.43 -11.48 -0.44
CA ARG A 205 -22.50 -11.35 0.69
C ARG A 205 -22.98 -12.08 1.95
N SER A 206 -24.24 -11.87 2.33
CA SER A 206 -24.81 -12.43 3.58
C SER A 206 -24.96 -13.95 3.53
N ASN A 207 -25.17 -14.52 2.35
CA ASN A 207 -25.23 -15.96 2.11
C ASN A 207 -23.85 -16.58 1.79
N ALA A 208 -22.76 -15.82 1.98
CA ALA A 208 -21.39 -16.26 1.72
C ALA A 208 -21.12 -16.74 0.27
N ILE A 209 -21.91 -16.29 -0.71
CA ILE A 209 -21.66 -16.53 -2.14
C ILE A 209 -20.51 -15.64 -2.63
N MET A 210 -20.44 -14.40 -2.14
CA MET A 210 -19.36 -13.45 -2.39
C MET A 210 -18.77 -12.96 -1.06
N THR A 211 -17.61 -13.49 -0.68
CA THR A 211 -16.97 -13.18 0.60
C THR A 211 -15.60 -12.51 0.43
N GLY A 212 -15.17 -11.74 1.43
CA GLY A 212 -13.83 -11.14 1.44
C GLY A 212 -13.64 -10.00 0.43
N LEU A 213 -14.73 -9.35 0.02
CA LEU A 213 -14.65 -8.13 -0.79
C LEU A 213 -14.06 -6.98 0.04
N PRO A 214 -13.29 -6.06 -0.57
CA PRO A 214 -12.70 -4.91 0.12
C PRO A 214 -13.75 -3.81 0.38
N ASP A 215 -14.81 -4.15 1.10
CA ASP A 215 -15.91 -3.23 1.45
C ASP A 215 -15.77 -2.62 2.85
N GLY A 216 -14.88 -3.16 3.70
CA GLY A 216 -14.66 -2.70 5.08
C GLY A 216 -13.23 -2.26 5.42
N TYR A 217 -12.32 -2.28 4.45
CA TYR A 217 -10.89 -1.99 4.65
C TYR A 217 -10.25 -1.52 3.33
N GLY A 218 -9.01 -1.00 3.39
CA GLY A 218 -8.26 -0.60 2.20
C GLY A 218 -8.10 -1.74 1.18
N ARG A 219 -8.38 -1.48 -0.11
CA ARG A 219 -8.26 -2.51 -1.16
C ARG A 219 -6.85 -3.10 -1.32
N GLY A 220 -5.81 -2.34 -0.97
CA GLY A 220 -4.41 -2.74 -1.19
C GLY A 220 -4.09 -3.01 -2.66
N ARG A 221 -3.15 -3.93 -2.92
CA ARG A 221 -2.72 -4.33 -4.28
C ARG A 221 -2.21 -3.17 -5.14
N ILE A 222 -1.65 -2.15 -4.47
CA ILE A 222 -0.99 -1.01 -5.08
C ILE A 222 0.44 -1.00 -4.56
N ILE A 223 1.40 -0.90 -5.48
CA ILE A 223 2.81 -0.78 -5.15
C ILE A 223 3.26 0.61 -5.63
N GLY A 224 3.52 1.50 -4.68
CA GLY A 224 4.22 2.74 -4.97
C GLY A 224 5.65 2.44 -5.39
N ASP A 225 6.17 3.16 -6.38
CA ASP A 225 7.58 3.05 -6.74
C ASP A 225 8.43 3.86 -5.77
N TYR A 226 8.64 3.33 -4.57
CA TYR A 226 9.28 4.04 -3.44
C TYR A 226 10.75 4.40 -3.72
N ARG A 227 11.40 3.68 -4.62
CA ARG A 227 12.74 3.98 -5.17
C ARG A 227 12.87 5.38 -5.72
N ARG A 228 11.77 5.97 -6.21
CA ARG A 228 11.75 7.33 -6.73
C ARG A 228 12.09 8.38 -5.68
N VAL A 229 11.76 8.12 -4.42
CA VAL A 229 12.10 9.03 -3.30
C VAL A 229 13.61 9.09 -3.15
N ALA A 230 14.27 7.94 -3.09
CA ALA A 230 15.74 7.85 -3.06
C ALA A 230 16.39 8.43 -4.32
N LEU A 231 15.91 8.04 -5.52
CA LEU A 231 16.54 8.40 -6.78
C LEU A 231 16.42 9.89 -7.15
N TYR A 232 15.30 10.53 -6.79
CA TYR A 232 14.99 11.89 -7.26
C TYR A 232 14.82 12.93 -6.14
N GLY A 233 14.56 12.51 -4.91
CA GLY A 233 14.12 13.40 -3.84
C GLY A 233 12.70 13.93 -4.05
N THR A 234 12.04 14.34 -2.97
CA THR A 234 10.63 14.79 -3.04
C THR A 234 10.46 16.08 -3.83
N ASP A 235 11.44 16.98 -3.86
CA ASP A 235 11.32 18.25 -4.61
C ASP A 235 11.10 18.00 -6.11
N ARG A 236 11.89 17.09 -6.69
CA ARG A 236 11.79 16.77 -8.11
C ARG A 236 10.46 16.08 -8.41
N LEU A 237 10.00 15.19 -7.53
CA LEU A 237 8.73 14.48 -7.67
C LEU A 237 7.53 15.43 -7.59
N ILE A 238 7.56 16.38 -6.64
CA ILE A 238 6.56 17.43 -6.49
C ILE A 238 6.52 18.31 -7.74
N ALA A 239 7.68 18.79 -8.19
CA ALA A 239 7.76 19.61 -9.40
C ALA A 239 7.24 18.86 -10.63
N GLN A 240 7.52 17.57 -10.76
CA GLN A 240 6.98 16.76 -11.84
C GLN A 240 5.45 16.66 -11.77
N LYS A 241 4.89 16.41 -10.58
CA LYS A 241 3.44 16.31 -10.40
C LYS A 241 2.70 17.63 -10.63
N GLU A 242 3.32 18.76 -10.28
CA GLU A 242 2.77 20.09 -10.61
C GLU A 242 2.74 20.34 -12.12
N MET A 243 3.78 19.91 -12.86
CA MET A 243 3.76 19.94 -14.32
C MET A 243 2.69 19.02 -14.91
N ASP A 244 2.58 17.78 -14.41
CA ASP A 244 1.55 16.83 -14.84
C ASP A 244 0.14 17.44 -14.65
N LYS A 245 -0.10 18.09 -13.51
CA LYS A 245 -1.37 18.80 -13.21
C LYS A 245 -1.62 19.94 -14.20
N ALA A 246 -0.60 20.77 -14.46
CA ALA A 246 -0.71 21.89 -15.40
C ALA A 246 -1.01 21.42 -16.84
N GLU A 247 -0.45 20.29 -17.26
CA GLU A 247 -0.77 19.69 -18.57
C GLU A 247 -2.21 19.16 -18.62
N LEU A 248 -2.69 18.54 -17.54
CA LEU A 248 -4.09 18.08 -17.46
C LEU A 248 -5.08 19.24 -17.52
N GLN A 249 -4.75 20.38 -16.92
CA GLN A 249 -5.59 21.58 -16.92
C GLN A 249 -5.76 22.24 -18.31
N LYS A 250 -4.93 21.87 -19.29
CA LYS A 250 -5.07 22.31 -20.69
C LYS A 250 -6.09 21.48 -21.48
N LYS A 251 -6.53 20.34 -20.94
CA LYS A 251 -7.52 19.45 -21.56
C LYS A 251 -8.94 19.95 -21.29
N GLN A 252 -9.91 19.31 -21.94
CA GLN A 252 -11.33 19.54 -21.69
C GLN A 252 -11.68 19.17 -20.23
N MET A 253 -12.43 20.02 -19.55
CA MET A 253 -12.88 19.81 -18.16
C MET A 253 -14.11 18.90 -18.10
N ASP A 254 -13.93 17.63 -18.43
CA ASP A 254 -14.91 16.58 -18.17
C ASP A 254 -14.68 15.92 -16.79
N GLU A 255 -15.65 15.13 -16.31
CA GLU A 255 -15.58 14.49 -15.00
C GLU A 255 -14.30 13.65 -14.81
N PRO A 256 -13.89 12.77 -15.76
CA PRO A 256 -12.65 12.02 -15.63
C PRO A 256 -11.40 12.91 -15.51
N THR A 257 -11.33 13.98 -16.29
CA THR A 257 -10.19 14.91 -16.27
C THR A 257 -10.15 15.70 -14.96
N MET A 258 -11.28 16.24 -14.51
CA MET A 258 -11.38 16.96 -13.24
C MET A 258 -11.01 16.06 -12.05
N LYS A 259 -11.49 14.82 -12.03
CA LYS A 259 -11.12 13.82 -11.03
C LYS A 259 -9.62 13.57 -11.02
N LEU A 260 -9.01 13.35 -12.18
CA LEU A 260 -7.57 13.10 -12.28
C LEU A 260 -6.73 14.31 -11.84
N ILE A 261 -7.17 15.54 -12.14
CA ILE A 261 -6.52 16.77 -11.65
C ILE A 261 -6.53 16.79 -10.11
N GLY A 262 -7.67 16.47 -9.50
CA GLY A 262 -7.80 16.36 -8.04
C GLY A 262 -6.87 15.29 -7.45
N GLU A 263 -6.83 14.10 -8.04
CA GLU A 263 -5.95 13.01 -7.61
C GLU A 263 -4.46 13.38 -7.72
N VAL A 264 -4.05 14.14 -8.75
CA VAL A 264 -2.68 14.64 -8.85
C VAL A 264 -2.40 15.72 -7.80
N ALA A 265 -3.37 16.58 -7.48
CA ALA A 265 -3.22 17.55 -6.40
C ALA A 265 -3.05 16.85 -5.03
N ASP A 266 -3.80 15.78 -4.77
CA ASP A 266 -3.63 14.96 -3.57
C ASP A 266 -2.27 14.26 -3.54
N GLN A 267 -1.76 13.77 -4.67
CA GLN A 267 -0.40 13.23 -4.76
C GLN A 267 0.66 14.27 -4.43
N VAL A 268 0.52 15.52 -4.89
CA VAL A 268 1.43 16.62 -4.51
C VAL A 268 1.39 16.87 -3.00
N LYS A 269 0.18 16.92 -2.41
CA LYS A 269 0.01 17.12 -0.97
C LYS A 269 0.65 15.98 -0.18
N ALA A 270 0.44 14.73 -0.59
CA ALA A 270 1.02 13.55 0.04
C ALA A 270 2.56 13.57 -0.01
N LEU A 271 3.16 13.99 -1.14
CA LEU A 271 4.61 14.14 -1.24
C LEU A 271 5.16 15.21 -0.29
N LYS A 272 4.45 16.33 -0.11
CA LYS A 272 4.83 17.36 0.88
C LYS A 272 4.72 16.85 2.31
N GLN A 273 3.67 16.09 2.61
CA GLN A 273 3.50 15.43 3.91
C GLN A 273 4.58 14.38 4.15
N LEU A 274 5.01 13.67 3.11
CA LEU A 274 6.11 12.71 3.20
C LEU A 274 7.43 13.42 3.58
N THR A 275 7.74 14.56 2.97
CA THR A 275 8.89 15.40 3.37
C THR A 275 8.78 15.86 4.82
N GLN A 276 7.59 16.29 5.26
CA GLN A 276 7.35 16.69 6.65
C GLN A 276 7.54 15.51 7.63
N MET A 277 7.06 14.32 7.27
CA MET A 277 7.21 13.10 8.07
C MET A 277 8.68 12.77 8.22
N ALA A 278 9.46 12.68 7.14
CA ALA A 278 10.89 12.41 7.21
C ALA A 278 11.64 13.46 8.05
N LYS A 279 11.28 14.74 7.89
CA LYS A 279 11.87 15.83 8.69
C LYS A 279 11.60 15.69 10.18
N SER A 280 10.47 15.09 10.58
CA SER A 280 10.21 14.81 12.01
C SER A 280 11.19 13.80 12.61
N TYR A 281 11.75 12.91 11.79
CA TYR A 281 12.85 12.02 12.16
C TYR A 281 14.24 12.68 12.01
N GLY A 282 14.31 13.96 11.66
CA GLY A 282 15.57 14.69 11.46
C GLY A 282 16.21 14.49 10.09
N ILE A 283 15.52 13.87 9.12
CA ILE A 283 16.07 13.50 7.81
C ILE A 283 15.40 14.32 6.70
N ASP A 284 16.21 14.94 5.84
CA ASP A 284 15.73 15.67 4.67
C ASP A 284 15.77 14.79 3.41
N ILE A 285 14.58 14.46 2.90
CA ILE A 285 14.40 13.68 1.66
C ILE A 285 14.09 14.57 0.44
N SER A 286 14.26 15.89 0.55
CA SER A 286 13.96 16.83 -0.53
C SER A 286 14.84 16.61 -1.76
N LYS A 287 16.09 16.17 -1.55
CA LYS A 287 17.09 15.90 -2.58
C LYS A 287 17.28 14.38 -2.79
N PRO A 288 17.88 13.94 -3.90
CA PRO A 288 18.27 12.55 -4.09
C PRO A 288 19.22 12.05 -3.00
N ALA A 289 19.09 10.78 -2.64
CA ALA A 289 20.01 10.07 -1.77
C ALA A 289 21.42 9.98 -2.39
N LYS A 290 22.45 10.01 -1.55
CA LYS A 290 23.86 9.99 -1.95
C LYS A 290 24.60 8.74 -1.53
N THR A 291 24.13 8.07 -0.48
CA THR A 291 24.73 6.87 0.11
C THR A 291 23.73 5.73 0.15
N ALA A 292 24.20 4.50 0.36
CA ALA A 292 23.36 3.32 0.56
C ALA A 292 22.41 3.50 1.74
N LYS A 293 22.91 4.02 2.87
CA LYS A 293 22.10 4.32 4.06
C LYS A 293 20.97 5.31 3.76
N GLU A 294 21.27 6.42 3.07
CA GLU A 294 20.24 7.38 2.65
C GLU A 294 19.24 6.75 1.68
N ALA A 295 19.71 5.97 0.70
CA ALA A 295 18.84 5.36 -0.31
C ALA A 295 17.86 4.37 0.33
N THR A 296 18.34 3.50 1.22
CA THR A 296 17.51 2.56 2.00
C THR A 296 16.50 3.32 2.86
N GLN A 297 16.95 4.33 3.60
CA GLN A 297 16.08 5.14 4.45
C GLN A 297 14.99 5.87 3.66
N PHE A 298 15.31 6.39 2.47
CA PHE A 298 14.37 7.17 1.65
C PHE A 298 13.34 6.25 0.98
N VAL A 299 13.76 5.07 0.53
CA VAL A 299 12.86 4.00 0.08
C VAL A 299 11.91 3.61 1.21
N TYR A 300 12.47 3.37 2.40
CA TYR A 300 11.68 3.01 3.56
C TYR A 300 10.68 4.11 3.95
N PHE A 301 11.07 5.39 3.93
CA PHE A 301 10.12 6.47 4.19
C PHE A 301 9.00 6.54 3.16
N GLY A 302 9.31 6.36 1.87
CA GLY A 302 8.27 6.26 0.83
C GLY A 302 7.23 5.19 1.14
N TYR A 303 7.69 4.02 1.61
CA TYR A 303 6.82 2.93 2.04
C TYR A 303 6.09 3.24 3.35
N LEU A 304 6.80 3.81 4.35
CA LEU A 304 6.25 4.18 5.65
C LEU A 304 5.09 5.16 5.52
N GLY A 305 5.21 6.17 4.67
CA GLY A 305 4.12 7.10 4.38
C GLY A 305 2.87 6.38 3.86
N SER A 306 3.06 5.39 2.98
CA SER A 306 1.97 4.56 2.44
C SER A 306 1.27 3.73 3.52
N ILE A 307 2.04 3.03 4.35
CA ILE A 307 1.49 2.19 5.43
C ILE A 307 1.05 2.98 6.67
N LYS A 308 1.40 4.27 6.78
CA LYS A 308 0.75 5.19 7.73
C LYS A 308 -0.62 5.62 7.23
N GLU A 309 -0.76 5.93 5.96
CA GLU A 309 -2.03 6.46 5.42
C GLU A 309 -3.06 5.36 5.10
N GLN A 310 -2.63 4.20 4.58
CA GLN A 310 -3.52 3.16 4.05
C GLN A 310 -3.37 1.82 4.79
N ASP A 311 -4.45 1.07 4.96
CA ASP A 311 -4.52 -0.28 5.58
C ASP A 311 -4.85 -1.36 4.55
N GLY A 312 -4.26 -1.26 3.36
CA GLY A 312 -4.47 -2.22 2.30
C GLY A 312 -4.17 -3.67 2.72
N ALA A 313 -4.99 -4.63 2.30
CA ALA A 313 -4.74 -6.05 2.63
C ALA A 313 -3.36 -6.56 2.17
N ALA A 314 -2.82 -6.00 1.08
CA ALA A 314 -1.47 -6.25 0.62
C ALA A 314 -0.79 -4.91 0.30
N MET A 315 0.18 -4.53 1.14
CA MET A 315 1.02 -3.34 1.01
C MET A 315 2.46 -3.80 0.73
N SER A 316 2.76 -4.10 -0.54
CA SER A 316 4.08 -4.63 -0.91
C SER A 316 5.11 -3.51 -1.08
N LEU A 317 6.36 -3.76 -0.63
CA LEU A 317 7.50 -2.85 -0.81
C LEU A 317 7.92 -2.74 -2.30
N GLY A 318 7.68 -3.79 -3.09
CA GLY A 318 8.08 -3.86 -4.50
C GLY A 318 9.48 -4.45 -4.68
N ARG A 319 10.10 -4.17 -5.83
CA ARG A 319 11.44 -4.68 -6.19
C ARG A 319 12.48 -3.60 -5.92
N VAL A 320 13.15 -3.70 -4.79
CA VAL A 320 14.11 -2.68 -4.29
C VAL A 320 15.54 -3.19 -4.20
N ASP A 321 15.73 -4.52 -4.21
CA ASP A 321 16.99 -5.25 -4.11
C ASP A 321 18.07 -4.72 -5.06
N ALA A 322 17.98 -5.04 -6.36
CA ALA A 322 18.95 -4.56 -7.36
C ALA A 322 19.05 -3.03 -7.48
N PHE A 323 18.03 -2.28 -7.02
CA PHE A 323 18.10 -0.81 -7.00
C PHE A 323 18.99 -0.32 -5.86
N LEU A 324 18.82 -0.86 -4.66
CA LEU A 324 19.62 -0.49 -3.50
C LEU A 324 21.05 -1.01 -3.66
N ASP A 325 21.23 -2.19 -4.25
CA ASP A 325 22.53 -2.78 -4.57
C ASP A 325 23.44 -1.82 -5.35
N CYS A 326 22.89 -1.04 -6.29
CA CYS A 326 23.64 -0.01 -7.00
C CYS A 326 24.27 1.04 -6.07
N PHE A 327 23.63 1.38 -4.94
CA PHE A 327 24.18 2.29 -3.94
C PHE A 327 25.16 1.58 -3.01
N PHE A 328 24.85 0.36 -2.57
CA PHE A 328 25.76 -0.45 -1.75
C PHE A 328 27.08 -0.71 -2.46
N GLU A 329 27.05 -1.20 -3.70
CA GLU A 329 28.24 -1.48 -4.51
C GLU A 329 29.09 -0.22 -4.72
N ASN A 330 28.44 0.93 -4.92
CA ASN A 330 29.16 2.20 -5.03
C ASN A 330 29.86 2.59 -3.72
N ASP A 331 29.21 2.38 -2.58
CA ASP A 331 29.75 2.76 -1.27
C ASP A 331 30.84 1.78 -0.80
N LEU A 332 30.69 0.49 -1.08
CA LEU A 332 31.71 -0.55 -0.87
C LEU A 332 32.98 -0.26 -1.68
N LYS A 333 32.84 0.01 -2.99
CA LYS A 333 33.98 0.38 -3.86
C LYS A 333 34.73 1.63 -3.40
N LYS A 334 34.04 2.56 -2.75
CA LYS A 334 34.62 3.79 -2.19
C LYS A 334 35.17 3.61 -0.77
N GLY A 335 34.96 2.44 -0.16
CA GLY A 335 35.31 2.18 1.24
C GLY A 335 34.55 3.06 2.23
N ILE A 336 33.33 3.49 1.88
CA ILE A 336 32.46 4.29 2.77
C ILE A 336 31.83 3.40 3.84
N ILE A 337 31.48 2.18 3.45
CA ILE A 337 30.94 1.13 4.31
C ILE A 337 31.71 -0.17 4.07
N THR A 338 31.66 -1.05 5.05
CA THR A 338 32.04 -2.45 4.96
C THR A 338 30.86 -3.32 4.58
N GLU A 339 31.11 -4.57 4.19
CA GLU A 339 30.04 -5.55 3.94
C GLU A 339 29.17 -5.80 5.17
N ALA A 340 29.78 -5.81 6.37
CA ALA A 340 29.05 -5.99 7.63
C ALA A 340 28.08 -4.83 7.90
N GLU A 341 28.50 -3.59 7.66
CA GLU A 341 27.63 -2.40 7.75
C GLU A 341 26.58 -2.37 6.64
N ALA A 342 26.89 -2.91 5.45
CA ALA A 342 25.91 -3.06 4.38
C ALA A 342 24.77 -3.99 4.80
N GLN A 343 25.11 -5.15 5.38
CA GLN A 343 24.13 -6.08 5.93
C GLN A 343 23.32 -5.46 7.08
N GLU A 344 23.97 -4.72 7.99
CA GLU A 344 23.29 -4.01 9.09
C GLU A 344 22.25 -2.97 8.59
N ILE A 345 22.49 -2.32 7.45
CA ILE A 345 21.51 -1.39 6.86
C ILE A 345 20.28 -2.13 6.30
N ILE A 346 20.46 -3.37 5.84
CA ILE A 346 19.38 -4.19 5.26
C ILE A 346 18.56 -4.89 6.35
N ASP A 347 19.20 -5.35 7.42
CA ASP A 347 18.59 -6.02 8.57
C ASP A 347 17.61 -5.10 9.35
#